data_AF-A0A7W0ELE2-F1
#
_entry.id   AF-A0A7W0ELE2-F1
#
_cell.length_a   1.000
_cell.length_b   1.000
_cell.length_c   1.000
_cell.angle_alpha   90.00
_cell.angle_beta   90.00
_cell.angle_gamma   90.00
#
_symmetry.space_group_name_H-M   'P 1'
#
loop_
_entity.id
_entity.type
_entity.pdbx_description
1 polymer ?
#
loop_
_entity_poly.entity_id
_entity_poly.type
_entity_poly.pdbx_seq_one_letter_code
_entity_poly.pdbx_strand_id
1 'polypeptide(L)'
;MRSIKVIALPIIITLITLFSAGSGYCLTEHKKCVSCHELRGADENIRETVNSLCLGCHAANITDHKLDIVSNTAPESLPLDSQKRIICITCHEPHGKNTVGKFLRMEREKLCLSCHPA
;
A
#
# COMPACT_ATOMS: atom_id res chain seq x y z
N MET A 1 61.99 -24.20 -19.67
CA MET A 1 60.66 -24.35 -20.30
C MET A 1 59.59 -24.01 -19.27
N ARG A 2 58.86 -22.91 -19.53
CA ARG A 2 57.56 -22.45 -18.99
C ARG A 2 57.30 -22.52 -17.47
N SER A 3 57.47 -21.35 -16.84
CA SER A 3 56.84 -20.94 -15.58
C SER A 3 55.32 -20.96 -15.72
N ILE A 4 54.64 -21.86 -15.02
CA ILE A 4 53.18 -21.84 -14.89
C ILE A 4 52.84 -20.84 -13.79
N LYS A 5 52.43 -19.65 -14.21
CA LYS A 5 51.87 -18.60 -13.35
C LYS A 5 50.55 -19.11 -12.76
N VAL A 6 50.53 -19.37 -11.46
CA VAL A 6 49.31 -19.56 -10.66
C VAL A 6 48.63 -18.19 -10.59
N ILE A 7 47.71 -17.93 -11.51
CA ILE A 7 46.90 -16.71 -11.53
C ILE A 7 45.43 -17.13 -11.47
N ALA A 8 44.70 -16.40 -10.63
CA ALA A 8 43.24 -16.32 -10.54
C ALA A 8 42.51 -17.45 -9.77
N LEU A 9 42.68 -17.47 -8.44
CA LEU A 9 41.71 -18.09 -7.52
C LEU A 9 41.11 -17.16 -6.42
N PRO A 10 41.20 -15.80 -6.43
CA PRO A 10 40.39 -15.01 -5.50
C PRO A 10 39.13 -14.40 -6.13
N ILE A 11 38.89 -14.56 -7.45
CA ILE A 11 37.81 -13.83 -8.15
C ILE A 11 36.47 -14.59 -8.13
N ILE A 12 36.47 -15.91 -7.92
CA ILE A 12 35.22 -16.70 -7.94
C ILE A 12 34.42 -16.54 -6.63
N ILE A 13 35.09 -16.26 -5.50
CA ILE A 13 34.43 -16.18 -4.18
C ILE A 13 33.69 -14.84 -3.99
N THR A 14 34.12 -13.76 -4.64
CA THR A 14 33.47 -12.44 -4.58
C THR A 14 32.20 -12.31 -5.43
N LEU A 15 31.90 -13.30 -6.30
CA LEU A 15 30.68 -13.31 -7.11
C LEU A 15 29.46 -13.94 -6.41
N ILE A 16 29.66 -14.71 -5.32
CA ILE A 16 28.57 -15.41 -4.62
C ILE A 16 27.94 -14.53 -3.53
N THR A 17 28.61 -13.47 -3.06
CA THR A 17 28.10 -12.60 -1.99
C THR A 17 27.21 -11.44 -2.47
N LEU A 18 26.92 -11.31 -3.77
CA LEU A 18 26.09 -10.22 -4.30
C LEU A 18 24.63 -10.60 -4.60
N PHE A 19 24.14 -11.76 -4.15
CA PHE A 19 22.73 -12.13 -4.30
C PHE A 19 21.95 -11.96 -2.97
N SER A 20 22.06 -10.78 -2.35
CA SER A 20 21.23 -10.39 -1.22
C SER A 20 20.56 -9.05 -1.50
N ALA A 21 19.78 -8.99 -2.58
CA ALA A 21 18.79 -7.95 -2.77
C ALA A 21 17.46 -8.65 -3.00
N GLY A 22 16.75 -8.91 -1.89
CA GLY A 22 15.33 -9.21 -1.91
C GLY A 22 14.59 -8.00 -2.45
N SER A 23 14.54 -7.87 -3.77
CA SER A 23 13.63 -6.95 -4.44
C SER A 23 12.23 -7.46 -4.16
N GLY A 24 11.56 -6.88 -3.17
CA GLY A 24 10.11 -6.99 -3.03
C GLY A 24 9.48 -6.33 -4.26
N TYR A 25 9.28 -7.10 -5.32
CA TYR A 25 8.50 -6.67 -6.46
C TYR A 25 7.03 -6.57 -6.00
N CYS A 26 6.63 -5.40 -5.53
CA CYS A 26 5.22 -5.03 -5.44
C CYS A 26 4.73 -4.83 -6.87
N LEU A 27 4.21 -5.90 -7.48
CA LEU A 27 3.51 -5.82 -8.76
C LEU A 27 2.41 -4.77 -8.61
N THR A 28 2.48 -3.72 -9.40
CA THR A 28 1.81 -2.42 -9.28
C THR A 28 0.29 -2.43 -9.45
N GLU A 29 -0.37 -3.55 -9.21
CA GLU A 29 -1.73 -3.77 -9.67
C GLU A 29 -2.58 -4.31 -8.52
N HIS A 30 -3.34 -3.42 -7.85
CA HIS A 30 -4.45 -3.77 -6.95
C HIS A 30 -5.58 -4.56 -7.67
N LYS A 31 -5.36 -5.01 -8.90
CA LYS A 31 -6.37 -5.57 -9.82
C LYS A 31 -6.85 -6.97 -9.45
N LYS A 32 -6.18 -7.67 -8.54
CA LYS A 32 -6.64 -8.98 -8.07
C LYS A 32 -7.55 -8.79 -6.86
N CYS A 33 -8.84 -9.10 -7.01
CA CYS A 33 -9.82 -8.99 -5.92
C CYS A 33 -9.39 -9.80 -4.69
N VAL A 34 -8.79 -10.97 -4.91
CA VAL A 34 -8.29 -11.87 -3.85
C VAL A 34 -7.14 -11.31 -3.01
N SER A 35 -6.54 -10.19 -3.43
CA SER A 35 -5.50 -9.52 -2.64
C SER A 35 -6.07 -8.87 -1.38
N CYS A 36 -7.35 -8.45 -1.42
CA CYS A 36 -8.02 -7.79 -0.31
C CYS A 36 -9.23 -8.60 0.19
N HIS A 37 -9.93 -9.28 -0.71
CA HIS A 37 -11.13 -10.06 -0.40
C HIS A 37 -10.84 -11.56 -0.26
N GLU A 38 -11.57 -12.21 0.62
CA GLU A 38 -11.81 -13.65 0.60
C GLU A 38 -12.95 -13.94 -0.36
N LEU A 39 -12.66 -14.64 -1.46
CA LEU A 39 -13.70 -15.06 -2.39
C LEU A 39 -14.15 -16.48 -2.02
N ARG A 40 -15.25 -16.58 -1.24
CA ARG A 40 -15.88 -17.86 -0.89
C ARG A 40 -17.35 -17.84 -1.33
N GLY A 41 -17.63 -18.36 -2.52
CA GLY A 41 -19.00 -18.32 -3.07
C GLY A 41 -19.43 -16.90 -3.42
N ALA A 42 -20.60 -16.47 -2.93
CA ALA A 42 -21.14 -15.13 -3.14
C ALA A 42 -20.72 -14.10 -2.07
N ASP A 43 -20.04 -14.55 -1.01
CA ASP A 43 -19.62 -13.68 0.09
C ASP A 43 -18.24 -13.07 -0.21
N GLU A 44 -18.17 -11.74 -0.22
CA GLU A 44 -16.95 -10.96 -0.46
C GLU A 44 -16.44 -10.30 0.83
N ASN A 45 -15.99 -11.12 1.78
CA ASN A 45 -15.42 -10.60 3.03
C ASN A 45 -14.02 -10.03 2.81
N ILE A 46 -13.64 -9.00 3.57
CA ILE A 46 -12.27 -8.49 3.60
C ILE A 46 -11.44 -9.40 4.52
N ARG A 47 -10.21 -9.76 4.09
CA ARG A 47 -9.34 -10.72 4.79
C ARG A 47 -8.88 -10.26 6.18
N GLU A 48 -8.75 -8.96 6.37
CA GLU A 48 -8.23 -8.31 7.58
C GLU A 48 -8.91 -6.95 7.79
N THR A 49 -8.36 -6.10 8.66
CA THR A 49 -8.76 -4.70 8.68
C THR A 49 -8.31 -4.00 7.39
N VAL A 50 -9.09 -3.03 6.92
CA VAL A 50 -8.79 -2.28 5.71
C VAL A 50 -7.41 -1.62 5.76
N ASN A 51 -7.05 -1.02 6.90
CA ASN A 51 -5.73 -0.38 7.06
C ASN A 51 -4.59 -1.41 6.96
N SER A 52 -4.74 -2.60 7.55
CA SER A 52 -3.72 -3.66 7.49
C SER A 52 -3.42 -4.07 6.06
N LEU A 53 -4.46 -4.23 5.24
CA LEU A 53 -4.30 -4.60 3.82
C LEU A 53 -3.50 -3.56 3.02
N CYS A 54 -3.76 -2.27 3.25
CA CYS A 54 -3.01 -1.20 2.58
C CYS A 54 -1.54 -1.21 3.02
N LEU A 55 -1.30 -1.32 4.33
CA LEU A 55 0.04 -1.28 4.92
C LEU A 55 0.86 -2.54 4.62
N GLY A 56 0.21 -3.65 4.28
CA GLY A 56 0.87 -4.88 3.84
C GLY A 56 1.66 -4.73 2.53
N CYS A 57 1.35 -3.73 1.71
CA CYS A 57 2.04 -3.49 0.44
C CYS A 57 2.88 -2.21 0.42
N HIS A 58 2.41 -1.12 1.04
CA HIS A 58 3.17 0.13 1.07
C HIS A 58 3.09 0.82 2.42
N ALA A 59 4.21 1.41 2.83
CA ALA A 59 4.22 2.25 4.02
C ALA A 59 3.39 3.51 3.78
N ALA A 60 2.63 3.91 4.80
CA ALA A 60 2.03 5.25 4.87
C ALA A 60 3.00 6.19 5.60
N ASN A 61 3.14 7.41 5.11
CA ASN A 61 3.89 8.43 5.83
C ASN A 61 2.99 9.01 6.93
N ILE A 62 3.44 8.93 8.18
CA ILE A 62 2.69 9.39 9.36
C ILE A 62 2.48 10.91 9.39
N THR A 63 3.21 11.66 8.57
CA THR A 63 3.14 13.12 8.50
C THR A 63 1.88 13.58 7.79
N ASP A 64 1.46 12.85 6.75
CA ASP A 64 0.34 13.20 5.86
C ASP A 64 -0.82 12.17 5.89
N HIS A 65 -0.63 10.98 6.48
CA HIS A 65 -1.67 9.96 6.67
C HIS A 65 -2.08 9.84 8.14
N LYS A 66 -2.86 10.81 8.61
CA LYS A 66 -3.47 10.74 9.94
C LYS A 66 -4.68 9.80 9.91
N LEU A 67 -4.47 8.58 10.38
CA LEU A 67 -5.48 7.52 10.45
C LEU A 67 -5.87 7.23 11.90
N ASP A 68 -6.92 6.43 12.06
CA ASP A 68 -7.44 5.95 13.35
C ASP A 68 -7.95 7.06 14.28
N ILE A 69 -8.29 8.22 13.69
CA ILE A 69 -8.94 9.33 14.38
C ILE A 69 -10.44 9.11 14.35
N VAL A 70 -11.08 9.05 15.51
CA VAL A 70 -12.54 9.04 15.62
C VAL A 70 -13.08 10.40 15.19
N SER A 71 -13.97 10.41 14.20
CA SER A 71 -14.64 11.61 13.73
C SER A 71 -16.16 11.47 13.86
N ASN A 72 -16.78 12.43 14.53
CA ASN A 72 -18.25 12.53 14.60
C ASN A 72 -18.81 13.57 13.62
N THR A 73 -17.93 14.23 12.87
CA THR A 73 -18.26 15.37 11.99
C THR A 73 -17.81 15.16 10.56
N ALA A 74 -17.26 13.99 10.21
CA ALA A 74 -16.94 13.67 8.83
C ALA A 74 -18.24 13.67 8.00
N PRO A 75 -18.21 14.22 6.77
CA PRO A 75 -19.37 14.17 5.89
C PRO A 75 -19.69 12.73 5.53
N GLU A 76 -20.97 12.41 5.38
CA GLU A 76 -21.46 11.06 5.08
C GLU A 76 -20.87 10.48 3.78
N SER A 77 -20.47 11.34 2.85
CA SER A 77 -19.79 10.96 1.60
C SER A 77 -18.39 10.38 1.79
N LEU A 78 -17.77 10.57 2.97
CA LEU A 78 -16.49 10.00 3.31
C LEU A 78 -16.68 8.85 4.31
N PRO A 79 -16.45 7.59 3.89
CA PRO A 79 -16.75 6.44 4.73
C PRO A 79 -15.80 6.39 5.92
N LEU A 80 -16.36 6.07 7.08
CA LEU A 80 -15.63 5.73 8.29
C LEU A 80 -15.75 4.22 8.54
N ASP A 81 -14.90 3.68 9.40
CA ASP A 81 -15.09 2.31 9.86
C ASP A 81 -16.29 2.18 10.83
N SER A 82 -16.57 0.95 11.29
CA SER A 82 -17.66 0.66 12.22
C SER A 82 -17.57 1.40 13.57
N GLN A 83 -16.40 1.94 13.89
CA GLN A 83 -16.12 2.69 15.11
C GLN A 83 -15.98 4.19 14.83
N LYS A 84 -16.44 4.65 13.66
CA LYS A 84 -16.36 6.05 13.20
C LYS A 84 -14.93 6.58 13.11
N ARG A 85 -13.95 5.72 12.82
CA ARG A 85 -12.57 6.15 12.58
C ARG A 85 -12.31 6.48 11.11
N ILE A 86 -11.47 7.49 10.91
CA ILE A 86 -10.84 7.79 9.63
C ILE A 86 -9.85 6.67 9.30
N ILE A 87 -10.05 6.02 8.17
CA ILE A 87 -9.24 4.89 7.67
C ILE A 87 -8.78 5.16 6.24
N CYS A 88 -7.91 4.32 5.68
CA CYS A 88 -7.35 4.54 4.33
C CYS A 88 -8.43 4.84 3.29
N ILE A 89 -9.55 4.11 3.33
CA ILE A 89 -10.64 4.25 2.35
C ILE A 89 -11.54 5.46 2.58
N THR A 90 -11.37 6.18 3.69
CA THR A 90 -12.04 7.47 3.90
C THR A 90 -11.62 8.44 2.82
N CYS A 91 -10.33 8.46 2.47
CA CYS A 91 -9.78 9.34 1.43
C CYS A 91 -9.58 8.60 0.09
N HIS A 92 -9.27 7.31 0.12
CA HIS A 92 -8.99 6.50 -1.06
C HIS A 92 -10.17 5.60 -1.47
N GLU A 93 -10.37 5.39 -2.77
CA GLU A 93 -11.35 4.44 -3.31
C GLU A 93 -10.60 3.31 -4.04
N PRO A 94 -10.41 2.15 -3.38
CA PRO A 94 -9.55 1.07 -3.87
C PRO A 94 -10.10 0.39 -5.13
N HIS A 95 -11.40 0.53 -5.42
CA HIS A 95 -11.98 0.04 -6.67
C HIS A 95 -11.77 1.00 -7.86
N GLY A 96 -11.21 2.19 -7.63
CA GLY A 96 -10.89 3.17 -8.68
C GLY A 96 -12.09 3.86 -9.33
N LYS A 97 -13.30 3.66 -8.82
CA LYS A 97 -14.50 4.30 -9.34
C LYS A 97 -14.50 5.79 -8.98
N ASN A 98 -14.57 6.66 -9.99
CA ASN A 98 -14.63 8.12 -9.83
C ASN A 98 -13.47 8.72 -9.02
N THR A 99 -12.26 8.17 -9.16
CA THR A 99 -11.08 8.65 -8.42
C THR A 99 -10.24 9.64 -9.20
N VAL A 100 -9.46 10.43 -8.48
CA VAL A 100 -8.39 11.29 -9.02
C VAL A 100 -7.02 10.85 -8.48
N GLY A 101 -5.99 10.95 -9.34
CA GLY A 101 -4.61 10.64 -8.96
C GLY A 101 -4.44 9.27 -8.30
N LYS A 102 -3.89 9.24 -7.08
CA LYS A 102 -3.59 8.04 -6.28
C LYS A 102 -4.85 7.44 -5.64
N PHE A 103 -5.87 7.15 -6.44
CA PHE A 103 -7.17 6.63 -5.97
C PHE A 103 -7.91 7.56 -5.01
N LEU A 104 -7.65 8.87 -5.00
CA LEU A 104 -8.35 9.78 -4.10
C LEU A 104 -9.81 9.94 -4.56
N ARG A 105 -10.75 9.99 -3.61
CA ARG A 105 -12.19 10.18 -3.90
C ARG A 105 -12.50 11.52 -4.55
N MET A 106 -11.67 12.53 -4.31
CA MET A 106 -11.71 13.85 -4.93
C MET A 106 -10.34 14.53 -4.81
N GLU A 107 -10.19 15.70 -5.43
CA GLU A 107 -8.95 16.49 -5.36
C GLU A 107 -8.52 16.73 -3.91
N ARG A 108 -7.21 16.65 -3.64
CA ARG A 108 -6.64 16.68 -2.28
C ARG A 108 -7.17 17.86 -1.45
N GLU A 109 -7.20 19.05 -2.03
CA GLU A 109 -7.69 20.25 -1.34
C GLU A 109 -9.16 20.13 -0.95
N LYS A 110 -10.00 19.62 -1.86
CA LYS A 110 -11.43 19.40 -1.61
C LYS A 110 -11.66 18.35 -0.52
N LEU A 111 -10.83 17.30 -0.46
CA LEU A 111 -10.88 16.30 0.62
C LEU A 111 -10.67 16.98 1.99
N CYS A 112 -9.61 17.78 2.13
CA CYS A 112 -9.32 18.46 3.39
C CYS A 112 -10.46 19.39 3.81
N LEU A 113 -10.96 20.19 2.87
CA LEU A 113 -12.03 21.17 3.11
C LEU A 113 -13.40 20.54 3.36
N SER A 114 -13.59 19.26 3.00
CA SER A 114 -14.85 18.55 3.28
C SER A 114 -15.09 18.32 4.78
N CYS A 115 -14.02 18.24 5.57
CA CYS A 115 -14.07 18.13 7.04
C CYS A 115 -13.61 19.41 7.75
N HIS A 116 -12.78 20.23 7.10
CA HIS A 116 -12.29 21.51 7.61
C HIS A 116 -12.78 22.69 6.75
N PRO A 117 -14.08 23.03 6.80
CA PRO A 117 -14.59 24.25 6.17
C PRO A 117 -13.85 25.49 6.69
N ALA A 118 -13.76 26.51 5.83
CA ALA A 118 -13.17 27.81 6.17
C ALA A 118 -13.98 28.59 7.21
#